data_AF-A0A4Z0KXQ6-F1
#
_entry.id   AF-A0A4Z0KXQ6-F1
#
_cell.length_a   1.000
_cell.length_b   1.000
_cell.length_c   1.000
_cell.angle_alpha   90.00
_cell.angle_beta   90.00
_cell.angle_gamma   90.00
#
_symmetry.space_group_name_H-M   'P 1'
#
loop_
_entity.id
_entity.type
_entity.pdbx_description
1 polymer ?
#
loop_
_entity_poly.entity_id
_entity_poly.type
_entity_poly.pdbx_seq_one_letter_code
_entity_poly.pdbx_strand_id
1 'polypeptide(L)'
;LQLKYVSAVMVTESYPPLARQGQTIDVVVSSMGNAKSLRGGTLLMTPLKGVDSQVYALAQGNILVGGAGASAGGSSVQVNQLNGGRITNGAIIERELPTQFGAGNTINLQLNDEDFTMAQQITDAINRARGYGSATALDARTVQV
;
A
#
# COMPACT_ATOMS: atom_id res chain seq x y z
N LEU A 1 -25.90 20.39 -16.89
CA LEU A 1 -24.53 20.66 -17.38
C LEU A 1 -23.68 19.41 -17.15
N GLN A 2 -23.48 18.58 -18.18
CA GLN A 2 -22.61 17.41 -18.08
C GLN A 2 -21.21 17.85 -18.55
N LEU A 3 -20.26 17.97 -17.61
CA LEU A 3 -18.91 18.41 -17.91
C LEU A 3 -18.18 17.30 -18.66
N LYS A 4 -17.96 17.48 -19.96
CA LYS A 4 -17.33 16.52 -20.87
C LYS A 4 -15.87 16.17 -20.50
N TYR A 5 -15.26 16.93 -19.59
CA TYR A 5 -13.83 16.83 -19.22
C TYR A 5 -13.60 16.78 -17.71
N VAL A 6 -14.65 16.67 -16.90
CA VAL A 6 -14.51 16.46 -15.45
C VAL A 6 -14.93 15.03 -15.16
N SER A 7 -14.00 14.25 -14.63
CA SER A 7 -14.24 12.89 -14.15
C SER A 7 -13.95 12.85 -12.66
N ALA A 8 -14.76 12.08 -11.92
CA ALA A 8 -14.33 11.70 -10.58
C ALA A 8 -13.10 10.79 -10.72
N VAL A 9 -12.22 10.84 -9.73
CA VAL A 9 -11.00 10.04 -9.69
C VAL A 9 -10.89 9.45 -8.30
N MET A 10 -10.55 8.16 -8.23
CA MET A 10 -10.20 7.46 -7.00
C MET A 10 -8.69 7.35 -6.92
N VAL A 11 -8.13 7.72 -5.78
CA VAL A 11 -6.70 7.56 -5.50
C VAL A 11 -6.57 6.55 -4.37
N THR A 12 -5.76 5.52 -4.58
CA THR A 12 -5.48 4.48 -3.59
C THR A 12 -3.99 4.33 -3.40
N GLU A 13 -3.61 3.91 -2.21
CA GLU A 13 -2.22 3.62 -1.86
C GLU A 13 -2.15 2.36 -1.00
N SER A 14 -0.97 1.74 -0.98
CA SER A 14 -0.66 0.70 -0.01
C SER A 14 0.24 1.31 1.06
N TYR A 15 -0.33 1.61 2.23
CA TYR A 15 0.41 2.22 3.33
C TYR A 15 1.38 1.19 3.94
N PRO A 16 2.71 1.40 3.89
CA PRO A 16 3.67 0.41 4.37
C PRO A 16 3.60 0.25 5.90
N PRO A 17 3.87 -0.96 6.43
CA PRO A 17 3.99 -1.14 7.87
C PRO A 17 5.16 -0.30 8.41
N LEU A 18 4.94 0.33 9.56
CA LEU A 18 5.95 1.18 10.24
C LEU A 18 6.43 2.38 9.42
N ALA A 19 5.67 2.81 8.40
CA ALA A 19 6.05 3.95 7.59
C ALA A 19 6.10 5.24 8.44
N ARG A 20 7.06 6.11 8.09
CA ARG A 20 7.39 7.32 8.85
C ARG A 20 6.91 8.57 8.15
N GLN A 21 6.64 9.63 8.93
CA GLN A 21 6.32 10.93 8.38
C GLN A 21 7.45 11.41 7.44
N GLY A 22 7.07 11.98 6.29
CA GLY A 22 7.98 12.45 5.26
C GLY A 22 8.46 11.39 4.26
N GLN A 23 8.17 10.10 4.49
CA GLN A 23 8.44 9.07 3.48
C GLN A 23 7.49 9.23 2.29
N THR A 24 8.02 8.91 1.11
CA THR A 24 7.23 8.88 -0.12
C THR A 24 6.75 7.48 -0.44
N ILE A 25 5.52 7.36 -0.93
CA ILE A 25 4.91 6.09 -1.33
C ILE A 25 4.22 6.21 -2.69
N ASP A 26 4.10 5.07 -3.35
CA ASP A 26 3.45 4.98 -4.65
C ASP A 26 1.94 5.03 -4.51
N VAL A 27 1.29 5.77 -5.41
CA VAL A 27 -0.17 5.84 -5.48
C VAL A 27 -0.70 5.36 -6.83
N VAL A 28 -1.89 4.78 -6.80
CA VAL A 28 -2.64 4.37 -7.97
C VAL A 28 -3.82 5.32 -8.13
N VAL A 29 -4.00 5.82 -9.35
CA VAL A 29 -5.02 6.79 -9.71
C VAL A 29 -5.95 6.13 -10.73
N SER A 30 -7.23 6.07 -10.43
CA SER A 30 -8.24 5.41 -11.26
C SER A 30 -9.37 6.37 -11.58
N SER A 31 -9.69 6.52 -12.86
CA SER A 31 -10.82 7.33 -13.30
C SER A 31 -12.15 6.66 -12.92
N MET A 32 -13.01 7.39 -12.22
CA MET A 32 -14.40 7.03 -11.96
C MET A 32 -15.31 7.81 -12.90
N GLY A 33 -15.84 7.14 -13.92
CA GLY A 33 -16.76 7.72 -14.88
C GLY A 33 -16.17 7.81 -16.28
N ASN A 34 -16.35 8.95 -16.95
CA ASN A 34 -16.28 9.05 -18.41
C ASN A 34 -14.92 9.53 -18.96
N ALA A 35 -13.84 9.53 -18.16
CA ALA A 35 -12.53 9.89 -18.70
C ALA A 35 -12.08 8.83 -19.71
N LYS A 36 -11.77 9.27 -20.93
CA LYS A 36 -11.26 8.41 -22.01
C LYS A 36 -9.82 7.95 -21.77
N SER A 37 -9.05 8.71 -20.98
CA SER A 37 -7.66 8.41 -20.64
C SER A 37 -7.20 9.33 -19.50
N LEU A 38 -6.34 8.82 -18.60
CA LEU A 38 -5.59 9.61 -17.62
C LEU A 38 -4.19 10.01 -18.12
N ARG A 39 -3.81 9.60 -19.33
CA ARG A 39 -2.48 9.84 -19.88
C ARG A 39 -2.22 11.34 -20.03
N GLY A 40 -1.10 11.80 -19.47
CA GLY A 40 -0.71 13.22 -19.47
C GLY A 40 -1.48 14.08 -18.46
N GLY A 41 -2.32 13.46 -17.62
CA GLY A 41 -2.96 14.15 -16.51
C GLY A 41 -2.01 14.37 -15.34
N THR A 42 -2.27 15.43 -14.58
CA THR A 42 -1.64 15.71 -13.30
C THR A 42 -2.67 15.56 -12.20
N LEU A 43 -2.34 14.75 -11.20
CA LEU A 43 -3.08 14.69 -9.95
C LEU A 43 -2.69 15.92 -9.12
N LEU A 44 -3.70 16.76 -8.83
CA LEU A 44 -3.54 17.84 -7.88
C LEU A 44 -3.50 17.28 -6.46
N MET A 45 -2.97 18.08 -5.52
CA MET A 45 -2.86 17.68 -4.11
C MET A 45 -4.18 17.10 -3.58
N THR A 46 -4.14 15.81 -3.29
CA THR A 46 -5.29 14.98 -2.91
C THR A 46 -4.99 14.29 -1.59
N PRO A 47 -5.75 14.58 -0.52
CA PRO A 47 -5.54 13.92 0.77
C PRO A 47 -6.03 12.48 0.73
N LEU A 48 -5.20 11.56 1.21
CA LEU A 48 -5.52 10.15 1.38
C LEU A 48 -5.93 9.89 2.82
N LYS A 49 -7.14 9.38 2.97
CA LYS A 49 -7.81 9.26 4.26
C LYS A 49 -7.99 7.80 4.66
N GLY A 50 -7.83 7.54 5.95
CA GLY A 50 -8.23 6.28 6.56
C GLY A 50 -9.75 6.19 6.71
N VAL A 51 -10.22 5.02 7.13
CA VAL A 51 -11.64 4.78 7.47
C VAL A 51 -12.12 5.63 8.66
N ASP A 52 -11.19 6.12 9.47
CA ASP A 52 -11.38 7.06 10.56
C ASP A 52 -11.50 8.53 10.10
N SER A 53 -11.52 8.77 8.78
CA SER A 53 -11.54 10.09 8.13
C SER A 53 -10.32 10.98 8.42
N GLN A 54 -9.25 10.44 9.00
CA GLN A 54 -8.00 11.14 9.21
C GLN A 54 -7.13 11.10 7.96
N VAL A 55 -6.38 12.16 7.70
CA VAL A 55 -5.41 12.22 6.59
C VAL A 55 -4.12 11.55 7.02
N TYR A 56 -3.70 10.53 6.27
CA TYR A 56 -2.45 9.80 6.51
C TYR A 56 -1.36 10.18 5.51
N ALA A 57 -1.73 10.49 4.28
CA ALA A 57 -0.81 10.91 3.24
C ALA A 57 -1.42 11.98 2.33
N LEU A 58 -0.56 12.73 1.63
CA LEU A 58 -0.93 13.69 0.60
C LEU A 58 -0.36 13.24 -0.74
N ALA A 59 -1.24 12.95 -1.70
CA ALA A 59 -0.88 12.51 -3.04
C ALA A 59 -0.90 13.65 -4.06
N GLN A 60 0.10 13.73 -4.92
CA GLN A 60 0.16 14.65 -6.05
C GLN A 60 1.15 14.17 -7.12
N GLY A 61 1.02 14.69 -8.33
CA GLY A 61 2.04 14.54 -9.37
C GLY A 61 1.50 14.04 -10.70
N ASN A 62 2.42 13.78 -11.63
CA ASN A 62 2.08 13.39 -12.99
C ASN A 62 1.72 11.92 -13.07
N ILE A 63 0.61 11.61 -13.74
CA ILE A 63 0.09 10.26 -13.84
C ILE A 63 0.78 9.52 -14.98
N LEU A 64 1.46 8.43 -14.65
CA LEU A 64 1.99 7.50 -15.63
C LEU A 64 0.93 6.43 -15.95
N VAL A 65 0.56 6.29 -17.23
CA VAL A 65 -0.38 5.27 -17.71
C VAL A 65 0.35 4.28 -18.60
N GLY A 66 0.26 2.99 -18.29
CA GLY A 66 0.97 1.91 -19.01
C GLY A 66 0.33 1.50 -20.36
N GLY A 67 -0.50 2.34 -20.97
CA GLY A 67 -1.29 2.00 -22.16
C GLY A 67 -1.10 2.94 -23.35
N ALA A 68 -1.35 2.39 -24.55
CA ALA A 68 -1.32 3.09 -25.82
C ALA A 68 -2.60 2.78 -26.60
N GLY A 69 -3.34 3.82 -27.00
CA GLY A 69 -4.52 3.70 -27.84
C GLY A 69 -4.37 4.58 -29.08
N ALA A 70 -4.71 4.03 -30.25
CA ALA A 70 -4.75 4.77 -31.51
C ALA A 70 -6.12 4.53 -32.19
N SER A 71 -6.71 5.59 -32.71
CA SER A 71 -7.97 5.55 -33.46
C SER A 71 -7.73 6.13 -34.83
N ALA A 72 -8.00 5.36 -35.89
CA ALA A 72 -7.90 5.81 -37.27
C ALA A 72 -8.95 5.10 -38.13
N GLY A 73 -9.66 5.85 -38.98
CA GLY A 73 -10.53 5.28 -40.02
C GLY A 73 -11.66 4.37 -39.54
N GLY A 74 -12.24 4.62 -38.35
CA GLY A 74 -13.31 3.79 -37.78
C GLY A 74 -12.82 2.55 -37.03
N SER A 75 -11.50 2.30 -37.00
CA SER A 75 -10.88 1.25 -36.18
C SER A 75 -10.19 1.86 -34.97
N SER A 76 -10.45 1.30 -33.78
CA SER A 76 -9.76 1.65 -32.54
C SER A 76 -8.91 0.48 -32.07
N VAL A 77 -7.60 0.69 -31.98
CA VAL A 77 -6.69 -0.26 -31.32
C VAL A 77 -6.39 0.29 -29.95
N GLN A 78 -6.86 -0.38 -28.92
CA GLN A 78 -6.53 -0.07 -27.53
C GLN A 78 -5.61 -1.17 -26.98
N VAL A 79 -4.38 -0.79 -26.64
CA VAL A 79 -3.42 -1.65 -25.93
C VAL A 79 -3.37 -1.15 -24.48
N ASN A 80 -3.85 -2.00 -23.55
CA ASN A 80 -4.00 -1.77 -22.11
C ASN A 80 -5.10 -0.79 -21.66
N GLN A 81 -5.36 -0.77 -20.36
CA GLN A 81 -6.33 0.12 -19.71
C GLN A 81 -5.79 1.56 -19.65
N LEU A 82 -6.47 2.53 -20.28
CA LEU A 82 -6.08 3.95 -20.27
C LEU A 82 -6.64 4.72 -19.06
N ASN A 83 -7.53 4.08 -18.30
CA ASN A 83 -8.35 4.70 -17.26
C ASN A 83 -7.71 4.60 -15.86
N GLY A 84 -6.54 3.96 -15.76
CA GLY A 84 -5.77 3.80 -14.54
C GLY A 84 -4.30 4.17 -14.77
N GLY A 85 -3.69 4.79 -13.78
CA GLY A 85 -2.28 5.14 -13.80
C GLY A 85 -1.64 5.07 -12.42
N ARG A 86 -0.32 5.17 -12.37
CA ARG A 86 0.46 5.16 -11.14
C ARG A 86 1.30 6.42 -11.06
N ILE A 87 1.51 6.90 -9.85
CA ILE A 87 2.50 7.94 -9.55
C ILE A 87 3.48 7.33 -8.57
N THR A 88 4.70 7.06 -9.05
CA THR A 88 5.79 6.54 -8.21
C THR A 88 6.24 7.63 -7.24
N ASN A 89 6.37 7.31 -5.95
CA ASN A 89 6.64 8.27 -4.89
C ASN A 89 5.68 9.47 -4.90
N GLY A 90 4.44 9.23 -5.34
CA GLY A 90 3.43 10.27 -5.56
C GLY A 90 2.71 10.74 -4.32
N ALA A 91 2.84 10.07 -3.18
CA ALA A 91 2.30 10.55 -1.92
C ALA A 91 3.38 10.71 -0.85
N ILE A 92 3.21 11.72 -0.01
CA ILE A 92 4.04 11.98 1.17
C ILE A 92 3.21 11.62 2.41
N ILE A 93 3.79 10.83 3.30
CA ILE A 93 3.16 10.46 4.57
C ILE A 93 3.20 11.66 5.52
N GLU A 94 2.02 12.11 5.95
CA GLU A 94 1.85 13.22 6.91
C GLU A 94 1.61 12.73 8.32
N ARG A 95 1.12 11.49 8.48
CA ARG A 95 0.80 10.92 9.78
C ARG A 95 1.18 9.45 9.85
N GLU A 96 1.93 9.11 10.88
CA GLU A 96 2.27 7.73 11.21
C GLU A 96 1.09 7.01 11.84
N LEU A 97 0.94 5.72 11.51
CA LEU A 97 0.01 4.86 12.23
C LEU A 97 0.56 4.59 13.63
N PRO A 98 -0.27 4.73 14.69
CA PRO A 98 0.17 4.39 16.04
C PRO A 98 0.52 2.90 16.09
N THR A 99 1.78 2.61 16.40
CA THR A 99 2.29 1.24 16.53
C THR A 99 2.91 1.06 17.92
N GLN A 100 2.61 -0.06 18.54
CA GLN A 100 3.25 -0.49 19.79
C GLN A 100 4.48 -1.39 19.52
N PHE A 101 4.86 -1.54 18.25
CA PHE A 101 6.01 -2.35 17.86
C PHE A 101 7.28 -1.80 18.52
N GLY A 102 7.88 -2.59 19.40
CA GLY A 102 9.08 -2.21 20.18
C GLY A 102 8.81 -1.44 21.47
N ALA A 103 7.55 -1.15 21.83
CA ALA A 103 7.21 -0.56 23.13
C ALA A 103 7.25 -1.60 24.27
N GLY A 104 7.09 -2.89 23.93
CA GLY A 104 7.25 -4.00 24.87
C GLY A 104 8.65 -4.58 24.83
N ASN A 105 9.02 -5.32 25.89
CA ASN A 105 10.28 -6.06 25.96
C ASN A 105 10.20 -7.43 25.24
N THR A 106 9.23 -7.58 24.33
CA THR A 106 8.92 -8.82 23.64
C THR A 106 8.58 -8.57 22.17
N ILE A 107 9.00 -9.47 21.29
CA ILE A 107 8.68 -9.52 19.86
C ILE A 107 7.89 -10.79 19.59
N ASN A 108 6.73 -10.67 18.95
CA ASN A 108 5.97 -11.83 18.50
C ASN A 108 6.29 -12.12 17.03
N LEU A 109 6.88 -13.28 16.77
CA LEU A 109 7.08 -13.85 15.44
C LEU A 109 5.82 -14.63 15.06
N GLN A 110 5.22 -14.31 13.92
CA GLN A 110 4.10 -15.06 13.38
C GLN A 110 4.53 -15.92 12.19
N LEU A 111 4.22 -17.20 12.26
CA LEU A 111 4.40 -18.14 11.17
C LEU A 111 3.34 -17.89 10.10
N ASN A 112 3.68 -18.17 8.84
CA ASN A 112 2.73 -18.05 7.74
C ASN A 112 1.65 -19.13 7.80
N ASP A 113 2.04 -20.34 8.20
CA ASP A 113 1.19 -21.52 8.34
C ASP A 113 1.17 -21.99 9.81
N GLU A 114 0.05 -22.54 10.24
CA GLU A 114 -0.11 -23.05 11.61
C GLU A 114 0.55 -24.42 11.74
N ASP A 115 1.63 -24.51 12.51
CA ASP A 115 2.35 -25.75 12.78
C ASP A 115 3.05 -25.68 14.15
N PHE A 116 2.52 -26.44 15.11
CA PHE A 116 3.09 -26.55 16.45
C PHE A 116 4.53 -27.07 16.45
N THR A 117 4.86 -27.98 15.53
CA THR A 117 6.20 -28.55 15.43
C THR A 117 7.18 -27.48 14.98
N MET A 118 6.82 -26.69 13.97
CA MET A 118 7.65 -25.59 13.48
C MET A 118 7.81 -24.49 14.53
N ALA A 119 6.72 -24.09 15.21
CA ALA A 119 6.77 -23.11 16.29
C ALA A 119 7.70 -23.56 17.44
N GLN A 120 7.66 -24.84 17.80
CA GLN A 120 8.55 -25.43 18.80
C GLN A 120 10.00 -25.44 18.32
N GLN A 121 10.25 -25.84 17.07
CA GLN A 121 11.60 -25.85 16.50
C GLN A 121 12.24 -24.45 16.47
N ILE A 122 11.45 -23.42 16.11
CA ILE A 122 11.89 -22.03 16.16
C ILE A 122 12.22 -21.62 17.60
N THR A 123 11.34 -21.93 18.54
CA THR A 123 11.53 -21.63 19.97
C THR A 123 12.82 -22.27 20.51
N ASP A 124 13.03 -23.56 20.22
CA ASP A 124 14.22 -24.29 20.63
C ASP A 124 15.50 -23.71 20.00
N ALA A 125 15.44 -23.34 18.71
CA ALA A 125 16.58 -22.74 18.02
C ALA A 125 16.97 -21.39 18.64
N ILE A 126 16.00 -20.54 18.98
CA ILE A 126 16.25 -19.24 19.61
C ILE A 126 16.79 -19.43 21.02
N ASN A 127 16.19 -20.31 21.82
CA ASN A 127 16.64 -20.60 23.18
C ASN A 127 18.06 -21.16 23.20
N ARG A 128 18.47 -21.97 22.22
CA ARG A 128 19.86 -22.45 22.08
C ARG A 128 20.85 -21.31 21.76
N ALA A 129 20.43 -20.31 20.99
CA ALA A 129 21.31 -19.21 20.58
C ALA A 129 21.40 -18.06 21.60
N ARG A 130 20.33 -17.79 22.34
CA ARG A 130 20.19 -16.62 23.23
C ARG A 130 20.15 -16.99 24.73
N GLY A 131 19.97 -18.27 25.05
CA GLY A 131 19.76 -18.78 26.41
C GLY A 131 18.31 -19.21 26.65
N TYR A 132 18.12 -20.24 27.47
CA TYR A 132 16.80 -20.76 27.81
C TYR A 132 15.91 -19.69 28.45
N GLY A 133 14.66 -19.61 28.01
CA GLY A 133 13.69 -18.61 28.46
C GLY A 133 13.66 -17.34 27.60
N SER A 134 14.50 -17.24 26.57
CA SER A 134 14.50 -16.13 25.61
C SER A 134 13.39 -16.24 24.56
N ALA A 135 12.78 -17.41 24.38
CA ALA A 135 11.67 -17.60 23.46
C ALA A 135 10.64 -18.58 24.01
N THR A 136 9.36 -18.34 23.71
CA THR A 136 8.23 -19.19 24.08
C THR A 136 7.22 -19.26 22.93
N ALA A 137 6.86 -20.47 22.50
CA ALA A 137 5.72 -20.67 21.60
C ALA A 137 4.41 -20.46 22.40
N LEU A 138 3.63 -19.45 22.03
CA LEU A 138 2.32 -19.18 22.64
C LEU A 138 1.23 -20.05 22.04
N ASP A 139 1.31 -20.31 20.72
CA ASP A 139 0.39 -21.15 19.96
C ASP A 139 1.08 -21.71 18.70
N ALA A 140 0.35 -22.41 17.82
CA ALA A 140 0.87 -23.01 16.58
C ALA A 140 1.41 -21.99 15.55
N ARG A 141 1.17 -20.69 15.77
CA ARG A 141 1.48 -19.61 14.84
C ARG A 141 2.38 -18.55 15.45
N THR A 142 2.41 -18.40 16.77
CA THR A 142 3.01 -17.26 17.46
C THR A 142 4.13 -17.71 18.38
N VAL A 143 5.34 -17.24 18.11
CA VAL A 143 6.51 -17.39 18.99
C VAL A 143 6.89 -16.04 19.56
N GLN A 144 6.85 -15.90 20.88
CA GLN A 144 7.28 -14.70 21.59
C GLN A 144 8.76 -14.79 21.97
N VAL A 145 9.50 -13.71 21.78
CA VAL A 145 10.93 -13.55 22.09
C VAL A 145 11.16 -12.31 22.93
#